data_AF-A0A965LBJ9-F1
#
_entry.id   AF-A0A965LBJ9-F1
#
_cell.length_a   1.000
_cell.length_b   1.000
_cell.length_c   1.000
_cell.angle_alpha   90.00
_cell.angle_beta   90.00
_cell.angle_gamma   90.00
#
_symmetry.space_group_name_H-M   'P 1'
#
loop_
_entity.id
_entity.type
_entity.pdbx_description
1 polymer ?
#
loop_
_entity_poly.entity_id
_entity_poly.type
_entity_poly.pdbx_seq_one_letter_code
_entity_poly.pdbx_strand_id
1 'polypeptide(L)'
;MQSLKQKLYCVSMGIGKIELSLAQNLAQRLVEHVSPAMARVEIAGSIRRQKPVVGDIELVGITDDQEKLVALLRDMGQTIKPGVPGIVPWDPKPGSKYIRVRLSEGMNLDFFLAKPDNWGGLFMMRTGSGAGLDGNPFNGFIPGIFSRFKKLSGGGRMTDCMPTMPTGEQLPLAEETDFFDLLEMDFVPPEERTGRNVIKHYVK
;
A
#
# COMPACT_ATOMS: atom_id res chain seq x y z
N MET A 1 17.60 4.25 25.85
CA MET A 1 17.83 5.64 25.41
C MET A 1 17.37 5.94 23.97
N GLN A 2 17.27 4.95 23.07
CA GLN A 2 16.77 5.15 21.69
C GLN A 2 15.30 5.60 21.60
N SER A 3 14.41 5.12 22.49
CA SER A 3 12.97 5.40 22.41
C SER A 3 12.57 6.85 22.69
N LEU A 4 13.33 7.60 23.50
CA LEU A 4 13.06 9.00 23.80
C LEU A 4 13.46 9.94 22.65
N LYS A 5 14.59 9.67 21.99
CA LYS A 5 15.01 10.45 20.80
C LYS A 5 14.04 10.24 19.64
N GLN A 6 13.54 9.02 19.46
CA GLN A 6 12.53 8.68 18.45
C GLN A 6 11.20 9.41 18.69
N LYS A 7 10.72 9.42 19.94
CA LYS A 7 9.52 10.18 20.34
C LYS A 7 9.70 11.69 20.13
N LEU A 8 10.87 12.26 20.45
CA LEU A 8 11.15 13.68 20.22
C LEU A 8 11.14 14.03 18.72
N TYR A 9 11.68 13.15 17.86
CA TYR A 9 11.71 13.36 16.41
C TYR A 9 10.29 13.40 15.80
N CYS A 10 9.42 12.46 16.18
CA CYS A 10 8.01 12.42 15.76
C CYS A 10 7.21 13.67 16.16
N VAL A 11 7.62 14.36 17.24
CA VAL A 11 6.96 15.61 17.70
C VAL A 11 7.43 16.81 16.88
N SER A 12 8.68 16.83 16.40
CA SER A 12 9.26 17.97 15.67
C SER A 12 8.82 18.10 14.21
N MET A 13 8.41 17.01 13.56
CA MET A 13 8.05 16.95 12.12
C MET A 13 6.55 17.12 11.84
N GLY A 14 5.77 17.55 12.83
CA GLY A 14 4.31 17.48 12.79
C GLY A 14 3.82 16.05 13.01
N ILE A 15 2.67 15.91 13.66
CA ILE A 15 2.15 14.62 14.11
C ILE A 15 2.02 13.67 12.91
N GLY A 16 2.89 12.65 12.84
CA GLY A 16 2.77 11.51 11.91
C GLY A 16 3.71 11.48 10.71
N LYS A 17 4.62 12.45 10.49
CA LYS A 17 5.62 12.37 9.40
C LYS A 17 7.01 12.07 9.92
N ILE A 18 7.74 11.19 9.24
CA ILE A 18 9.13 10.82 9.57
C ILE A 18 10.02 10.67 8.33
N GLU A 19 11.33 10.69 8.53
CA GLU A 19 12.34 10.42 7.50
C GLU A 19 12.26 8.98 6.99
N LEU A 20 12.59 8.79 5.71
CA LEU A 20 12.54 7.49 5.03
C LEU A 20 13.31 6.39 5.78
N SER A 21 14.53 6.68 6.23
CA SER A 21 15.36 5.70 6.93
C SER A 21 14.71 5.22 8.23
N LEU A 22 14.01 6.12 8.94
CA LEU A 22 13.28 5.78 10.14
C LEU A 22 12.05 4.92 9.81
N ALA A 23 11.35 5.28 8.73
CA ALA A 23 10.18 4.55 8.26
C ALA A 23 10.54 3.14 7.78
N GLN A 24 11.64 2.98 7.04
CA GLN A 24 12.15 1.68 6.59
C GLN A 24 12.47 0.78 7.78
N ASN A 25 13.18 1.29 8.79
CA ASN A 25 13.48 0.52 10.00
C ASN A 25 12.22 0.09 10.77
N LEU A 26 11.22 0.97 10.89
CA LEU A 26 9.95 0.62 11.54
C LEU A 26 9.14 -0.38 10.70
N ALA A 27 9.07 -0.19 9.38
CA ALA A 27 8.37 -1.10 8.47
C ALA A 27 9.00 -2.50 8.46
N GLN A 28 10.34 -2.60 8.49
CA GLN A 28 11.05 -3.87 8.58
C GLN A 28 10.74 -4.61 9.89
N ARG A 29 10.75 -3.92 11.03
CA ARG A 29 10.33 -4.52 12.32
C ARG A 29 8.88 -5.00 12.29
N LEU A 30 7.98 -4.24 11.64
CA LEU A 30 6.59 -4.64 11.50
C LEU A 30 6.46 -5.90 10.65
N VAL A 31 7.17 -5.96 9.51
CA VAL A 31 7.23 -7.16 8.65
C VAL A 31 7.69 -8.36 9.46
N GLU A 32 8.84 -8.27 10.13
CA GLU A 32 9.39 -9.36 10.95
C GLU A 32 8.41 -9.82 12.04
N HIS A 33 7.75 -8.88 12.71
CA HIS A 33 6.80 -9.17 13.78
C HIS A 33 5.55 -9.89 13.26
N VAL A 34 5.03 -9.50 12.09
CA VAL A 34 3.81 -10.11 11.53
C VAL A 34 4.09 -11.37 10.71
N SER A 35 5.31 -11.58 10.20
CA SER A 35 5.69 -12.72 9.35
C SER A 35 5.18 -14.08 9.83
N PRO A 36 5.13 -14.41 11.13
CA PRO A 36 4.60 -15.69 11.60
C PRO A 36 3.13 -15.96 11.27
N ALA A 37 2.36 -14.96 10.83
CA ALA A 37 0.96 -15.08 10.41
C ALA A 37 0.77 -14.86 8.89
N MET A 38 1.85 -14.77 8.12
CA MET A 38 1.80 -14.35 6.72
C MET A 38 2.37 -15.43 5.80
N ALA A 39 1.64 -15.75 4.75
CA ALA A 39 2.19 -16.47 3.59
C ALA A 39 3.10 -15.54 2.75
N ARG A 40 2.77 -14.25 2.70
CA ARG A 40 3.56 -13.20 2.05
C ARG A 40 3.29 -11.85 2.71
N VAL A 41 4.31 -11.00 2.85
CA VAL A 41 4.14 -9.61 3.30
C VAL A 41 5.24 -8.76 2.69
N GLU A 42 4.86 -7.60 2.15
CA GLU A 42 5.76 -6.66 1.50
C GLU A 42 5.48 -5.23 1.94
N ILE A 43 6.55 -4.43 1.96
CA ILE A 43 6.45 -2.98 2.21
C ILE A 43 6.00 -2.29 0.92
N ALA A 44 4.95 -1.47 1.02
CA ALA A 44 4.36 -0.75 -0.10
C ALA A 44 4.48 0.77 0.10
N GLY A 45 3.59 1.52 -0.57
CA GLY A 45 3.42 2.93 -0.34
C GLY A 45 4.64 3.79 -0.59
N SER A 46 4.70 4.89 0.17
CA SER A 46 5.74 5.90 0.00
C SER A 46 7.14 5.41 0.37
N ILE A 47 7.25 4.39 1.23
CA ILE A 47 8.51 3.74 1.59
C ILE A 47 9.08 3.00 0.38
N ARG A 48 8.26 2.16 -0.29
CA ARG A 48 8.69 1.43 -1.49
C ARG A 48 9.07 2.38 -2.63
N ARG A 49 8.41 3.54 -2.75
CA ARG A 49 8.76 4.60 -3.70
C ARG A 49 9.89 5.53 -3.25
N GLN A 50 10.56 5.23 -2.13
CA GLN A 50 11.68 6.00 -1.59
C GLN A 50 11.41 7.50 -1.37
N LYS A 51 10.18 7.87 -0.95
CA LYS A 51 9.92 9.27 -0.60
C LYS A 51 10.71 9.66 0.65
N PRO A 52 11.39 10.83 0.66
CA PRO A 52 12.22 11.25 1.80
C PRO A 52 11.40 11.43 3.08
N VAL A 53 10.14 11.87 2.95
CA VAL A 53 9.22 12.07 4.07
C VAL A 53 8.02 11.13 3.93
N VAL A 54 7.77 10.34 4.96
CA VAL A 54 6.74 9.28 5.02
C VAL A 54 5.69 9.65 6.07
N GLY A 55 4.41 9.62 5.69
CA GLY A 55 3.28 9.96 6.58
C GLY A 55 2.58 8.76 7.22
N ASP A 56 2.66 7.61 6.57
CA ASP A 56 2.07 6.34 6.99
C ASP A 56 2.93 5.19 6.49
N ILE A 57 2.86 4.07 7.20
CA ILE A 57 3.47 2.82 6.78
C ILE A 57 2.40 2.02 6.07
N GLU A 58 2.70 1.52 4.88
CA GLU A 58 1.79 0.66 4.13
C GLU A 58 2.42 -0.72 3.94
N LEU A 59 1.69 -1.76 4.35
CA LEU A 59 2.06 -3.15 4.10
C LEU A 59 0.98 -3.81 3.25
N VAL A 60 1.39 -4.71 2.36
CA VAL A 60 0.49 -5.59 1.60
C VAL A 60 0.86 -7.02 1.92
N GLY A 61 -0.12 -7.87 2.22
CA GLY A 61 0.15 -9.24 2.65
C GLY A 61 -0.91 -10.25 2.27
N ILE A 62 -0.53 -11.53 2.23
CA ILE A 62 -1.43 -12.68 2.12
C ILE A 62 -1.31 -13.43 3.44
N THR A 63 -2.44 -13.62 4.13
CA THR A 63 -2.52 -14.33 5.41
C THR A 63 -3.56 -15.44 5.31
N ASP A 64 -3.26 -16.59 5.90
CA ASP A 64 -4.17 -17.69 6.16
C ASP A 64 -4.67 -17.69 7.62
N ASP A 65 -4.03 -16.93 8.50
CA ASP A 65 -4.36 -16.79 9.93
C ASP A 65 -4.55 -15.32 10.33
N GLN A 66 -5.70 -14.78 9.94
CA GLN A 66 -6.04 -13.39 10.23
C GLN A 66 -6.20 -13.11 11.73
N GLU A 67 -6.60 -14.10 12.53
CA GLU A 67 -6.73 -13.94 13.99
C GLU A 67 -5.36 -13.72 14.63
N LYS A 68 -4.37 -14.56 14.28
CA LYS A 68 -2.99 -14.39 14.73
C LYS A 68 -2.38 -13.08 14.24
N LEU A 69 -2.65 -12.69 12.99
CA LEU A 69 -2.22 -11.38 12.48
C LEU A 69 -2.76 -10.23 13.35
N VAL A 70 -4.05 -10.23 13.67
CA VAL A 70 -4.65 -9.18 14.52
C VAL A 70 -4.06 -9.18 15.92
N ALA A 71 -3.78 -10.35 16.50
CA ALA A 71 -3.10 -10.45 17.79
C ALA A 71 -1.71 -9.80 17.74
N LEU A 72 -0.88 -10.15 16.75
CA LEU A 72 0.45 -9.57 16.57
C LEU A 72 0.39 -8.04 16.34
N LEU A 73 -0.59 -7.56 15.56
CA LEU A 73 -0.76 -6.13 15.32
C LEU A 73 -1.11 -5.35 16.60
N ARG A 74 -1.82 -5.98 17.55
CA ARG A 74 -2.16 -5.37 18.85
C ARG A 74 -0.94 -5.21 19.77
N ASP A 75 0.11 -6.01 19.57
CA ASP A 75 1.39 -5.81 20.28
C ASP A 75 2.09 -4.51 19.85
N MET A 76 1.84 -4.07 18.61
CA MET A 76 2.51 -2.91 18.00
C MET A 76 1.73 -1.60 18.21
N GLY A 77 0.42 -1.69 18.46
CA GLY A 77 -0.42 -0.52 18.68
C GLY A 77 -1.91 -0.83 18.74
N GLN A 78 -2.73 0.20 18.58
CA GLN A 78 -4.19 0.08 18.68
C GLN A 78 -4.82 -0.03 17.30
N THR A 79 -5.63 -1.06 17.06
CA THR A 79 -6.45 -1.15 15.85
C THR A 79 -7.50 -0.04 15.85
N ILE A 80 -7.62 0.67 14.73
CA ILE A 80 -8.52 1.82 14.58
C ILE A 80 -9.37 1.70 13.34
N LYS A 81 -10.52 2.39 13.35
CA LYS A 81 -11.51 2.32 12.28
C LYS A 81 -10.94 2.88 10.97
N PRO A 82 -10.89 2.09 9.89
CA PRO A 82 -10.50 2.57 8.56
C PRO A 82 -11.42 3.69 8.04
N GLY A 83 -10.85 4.64 7.28
CA GLY A 83 -11.62 5.67 6.57
C GLY A 83 -12.30 6.73 7.44
N VAL A 84 -12.07 6.72 8.76
CA VAL A 84 -12.61 7.72 9.69
C VAL A 84 -11.46 8.62 10.19
N PRO A 85 -11.64 9.95 10.23
CA PRO A 85 -10.65 10.84 10.82
C PRO A 85 -10.44 10.56 12.32
N GLY A 86 -9.20 10.68 12.79
CA GLY A 86 -8.84 10.49 14.20
C GLY A 86 -8.54 9.05 14.61
N ILE A 87 -8.46 8.82 15.92
CA ILE A 87 -8.13 7.53 16.54
C ILE A 87 -9.42 6.98 17.14
N VAL A 88 -10.18 6.25 16.34
CA VAL A 88 -11.41 5.57 16.77
C VAL A 88 -11.10 4.10 16.93
N PRO A 89 -11.10 3.54 18.16
CA PRO A 89 -10.86 2.12 18.39
C PRO A 89 -11.81 1.26 17.56
N TRP A 90 -11.28 0.20 16.97
CA TRP A 90 -12.08 -0.73 16.17
C TRP A 90 -11.41 -2.10 16.11
N ASP A 91 -12.23 -3.15 16.23
CA ASP A 91 -11.76 -4.52 16.10
C ASP A 91 -11.99 -5.05 14.68
N PRO A 92 -10.94 -5.51 14.00
CA PRO A 92 -11.08 -6.16 12.70
C PRO A 92 -11.96 -7.39 12.76
N LYS A 93 -12.91 -7.46 11.83
CA LYS A 93 -13.77 -8.64 11.65
C LYS A 93 -13.04 -9.69 10.80
N PRO A 94 -13.34 -10.98 10.96
CA PRO A 94 -12.89 -12.01 10.02
C PRO A 94 -13.23 -11.63 8.58
N GLY A 95 -12.28 -11.80 7.66
CA GLY A 95 -12.41 -11.42 6.26
C GLY A 95 -12.20 -9.93 5.96
N SER A 96 -11.76 -9.12 6.94
CA SER A 96 -11.40 -7.71 6.68
C SER A 96 -10.27 -7.64 5.66
N LYS A 97 -10.47 -6.91 4.55
CA LYS A 97 -9.45 -6.71 3.49
C LYS A 97 -8.41 -5.62 3.84
N TYR A 98 -8.65 -4.87 4.90
CA TYR A 98 -7.83 -3.73 5.31
C TYR A 98 -7.92 -3.58 6.84
N ILE A 99 -6.76 -3.52 7.48
CA ILE A 99 -6.60 -3.29 8.92
C ILE A 99 -5.76 -2.03 9.09
N ARG A 100 -6.22 -1.11 9.93
CA ARG A 100 -5.49 0.10 10.31
C ARG A 100 -5.07 0.05 11.76
N VAL A 101 -3.81 0.39 12.04
CA VAL A 101 -3.24 0.40 13.39
C VAL A 101 -2.62 1.76 13.67
N ARG A 102 -2.98 2.34 14.82
CA ARG A 102 -2.24 3.44 15.42
C ARG A 102 -1.05 2.85 16.18
N LEU A 103 0.14 2.96 15.62
CA LEU A 103 1.37 2.43 16.20
C LEU A 103 1.76 3.19 17.46
N SER A 104 2.45 2.50 18.37
CA SER A 104 2.98 3.06 19.61
C SER A 104 3.97 4.22 19.37
N GLU A 105 4.64 4.22 18.22
CA GLU A 105 5.52 5.29 17.75
C GLU A 105 4.78 6.56 17.30
N GLY A 106 3.45 6.54 17.26
CA GLY A 106 2.65 7.70 16.85
C GLY A 106 2.48 7.85 15.34
N MET A 107 2.70 6.79 14.57
CA MET A 107 2.38 6.69 13.15
C MET A 107 1.15 5.80 12.91
N ASN A 108 0.60 5.87 11.71
CA ASN A 108 -0.40 4.92 11.27
C ASN A 108 0.26 3.84 10.40
N LEU A 109 -0.14 2.60 10.62
CA LEU A 109 0.06 1.48 9.71
C LEU A 109 -1.25 1.19 8.99
N ASP A 110 -1.18 1.14 7.67
CA ASP A 110 -2.24 0.67 6.79
C ASP A 110 -1.84 -0.69 6.19
N PHE A 111 -2.49 -1.76 6.66
CA PHE A 111 -2.22 -3.14 6.24
C PHE A 111 -3.32 -3.65 5.32
N PHE A 112 -2.98 -3.89 4.06
CA PHE A 112 -3.90 -4.40 3.04
C PHE A 112 -3.71 -5.91 2.84
N LEU A 113 -4.84 -6.64 2.84
CA LEU A 113 -4.83 -8.09 2.69
C LEU A 113 -5.27 -8.48 1.27
N ALA A 114 -4.36 -9.15 0.57
CA ALA A 114 -4.56 -9.71 -0.75
C ALA A 114 -4.95 -11.19 -0.67
N LYS A 115 -5.50 -11.66 -1.78
CA LYS A 115 -5.56 -13.07 -2.15
C LYS A 115 -4.50 -13.35 -3.21
N PRO A 116 -4.12 -14.62 -3.45
CA PRO A 116 -3.16 -14.95 -4.50
C PRO A 116 -3.53 -14.41 -5.88
N ASP A 117 -4.82 -14.35 -6.21
CA ASP A 117 -5.33 -13.91 -7.52
C ASP A 117 -5.32 -12.39 -7.74
N ASN A 118 -5.26 -11.59 -6.68
CA ASN A 118 -5.28 -10.13 -6.77
C ASN A 118 -4.02 -9.46 -6.17
N TRP A 119 -3.04 -10.25 -5.74
CA TRP A 119 -1.81 -9.77 -5.14
C TRP A 119 -1.12 -8.71 -6.02
N GLY A 120 -0.90 -9.02 -7.30
CA GLY A 120 -0.19 -8.15 -8.22
C GLY A 120 -0.87 -6.79 -8.37
N GLY A 121 -2.19 -6.79 -8.55
CA GLY A 121 -2.98 -5.58 -8.66
C GLY A 121 -3.03 -4.76 -7.36
N LEU A 122 -3.27 -5.40 -6.21
CA LEU A 122 -3.27 -4.71 -4.93
C LEU A 122 -1.89 -4.13 -4.60
N PHE A 123 -0.81 -4.89 -4.81
CA PHE A 123 0.54 -4.44 -4.52
C PHE A 123 0.96 -3.27 -5.41
N MET A 124 0.63 -3.31 -6.71
CA MET A 124 0.82 -2.19 -7.62
C MET A 124 0.05 -0.95 -7.15
N MET A 125 -1.24 -1.11 -6.84
CA MET A 125 -2.12 -0.02 -6.41
C MET A 125 -1.67 0.64 -5.10
N ARG A 126 -1.31 -0.17 -4.10
CA ARG A 126 -0.82 0.33 -2.80
C ARG A 126 0.61 0.81 -2.88
N THR A 127 1.40 0.39 -3.86
CA THR A 127 2.68 1.04 -4.13
C THR A 127 2.48 2.44 -4.68
N GLY A 128 1.39 2.75 -5.37
CA GLY A 128 1.07 4.11 -5.79
C GLY A 128 1.96 4.65 -6.91
N SER A 129 2.01 5.97 -7.15
CA SER A 129 1.33 7.04 -6.42
C SER A 129 -0.17 7.20 -6.73
N GLY A 130 -0.96 7.52 -5.70
CA GLY A 130 -2.39 7.88 -5.86
C GLY A 130 -2.64 9.34 -6.27
N ALA A 131 -1.62 10.20 -6.17
CA ALA A 131 -1.68 11.61 -6.57
C ALA A 131 -0.36 12.02 -7.23
N GLY A 132 -0.41 13.08 -8.06
CA GLY A 132 0.77 13.68 -8.67
C GLY A 132 1.64 14.42 -7.64
N LEU A 133 2.79 14.92 -8.09
CA LEU A 133 3.67 15.77 -7.27
C LEU A 133 2.99 17.08 -6.83
N ASP A 134 2.00 17.54 -7.60
CA ASP A 134 1.12 18.68 -7.32
C ASP A 134 0.02 18.37 -6.28
N GLY A 135 -0.04 17.14 -5.77
CA GLY A 135 -1.08 16.67 -4.87
C GLY A 135 -2.43 16.38 -5.55
N ASN A 136 -2.53 16.55 -6.88
CA ASN A 136 -3.77 16.30 -7.60
C ASN A 136 -4.00 14.79 -7.77
N PRO A 137 -5.11 14.23 -7.26
CA PRO A 137 -5.40 12.81 -7.36
C PRO A 137 -5.63 12.33 -8.80
N PHE A 138 -5.95 13.21 -9.75
CA PHE A 138 -6.10 12.84 -11.16
C PHE A 138 -4.76 12.73 -11.91
N ASN A 139 -3.67 13.20 -11.29
CA ASN A 139 -2.32 13.21 -11.85
C ASN A 139 -1.41 12.10 -11.29
N GLY A 140 -1.92 11.26 -10.38
CA GLY A 140 -1.19 10.13 -9.82
C GLY A 140 -0.86 9.04 -10.84
N PHE A 141 0.16 8.24 -10.54
CA PHE A 141 0.55 7.09 -11.34
C PHE A 141 -0.60 6.07 -11.48
N ILE A 142 -1.28 5.74 -10.39
CA ILE A 142 -2.41 4.78 -10.38
C ILE A 142 -3.58 5.23 -11.28
N PRO A 143 -4.10 6.46 -11.17
CA PRO A 143 -5.08 6.97 -12.13
C PRO A 143 -4.61 6.88 -13.60
N GLY A 144 -3.32 7.13 -13.85
CA GLY A 144 -2.72 6.95 -15.18
C GLY A 144 -2.77 5.51 -15.66
N ILE A 145 -2.38 4.57 -14.81
CA ILE A 145 -2.43 3.12 -15.07
C ILE A 145 -3.87 2.66 -15.38
N PHE A 146 -4.84 3.09 -14.58
CA PHE A 146 -6.25 2.76 -14.82
C PHE A 146 -6.78 3.39 -16.11
N SER A 147 -6.37 4.62 -16.42
CA SER A 147 -6.72 5.28 -17.68
C SER A 147 -6.16 4.51 -18.88
N ARG A 148 -4.95 3.95 -18.79
CA ARG A 148 -4.37 3.12 -19.84
C ARG A 148 -5.13 1.80 -19.98
N PHE A 149 -5.37 1.09 -18.88
CA PHE A 149 -6.17 -0.15 -18.90
C PHE A 149 -7.52 0.08 -19.59
N LYS A 150 -8.25 1.12 -19.16
CA LYS A 150 -9.55 1.48 -19.73
C LYS A 150 -9.47 1.74 -21.24
N LYS A 151 -8.40 2.36 -21.72
CA LYS A 151 -8.20 2.60 -23.16
C LYS A 151 -7.94 1.30 -23.93
N LEU A 152 -7.00 0.48 -23.47
CA LEU A 152 -6.62 -0.77 -24.14
C LEU A 152 -7.76 -1.78 -24.17
N SER A 153 -8.50 -1.89 -23.06
CA SER A 153 -9.64 -2.81 -22.92
C SER A 153 -10.94 -2.30 -23.56
N GLY A 154 -10.97 -1.10 -24.14
CA GLY A 154 -12.19 -0.53 -24.72
C GLY A 154 -13.28 -0.18 -23.70
N GLY A 155 -12.90 0.16 -22.46
CA GLY A 155 -13.83 0.61 -21.41
C GLY A 155 -13.79 -0.18 -20.10
N GLY A 156 -12.81 -1.08 -19.91
CA GLY A 156 -12.64 -1.85 -18.69
C GLY A 156 -12.40 -0.98 -17.44
N ARG A 157 -12.52 -1.61 -16.28
CA ARG A 157 -12.40 -0.98 -14.96
C ARG A 157 -11.65 -1.87 -13.98
N MET A 158 -11.33 -1.35 -12.80
CA MET A 158 -10.80 -2.15 -11.70
C MET A 158 -11.94 -2.58 -10.77
N THR A 159 -11.95 -3.85 -10.36
CA THR A 159 -12.87 -4.40 -9.35
C THR A 159 -12.06 -5.32 -8.44
N ASP A 160 -12.18 -5.19 -7.11
CA ASP A 160 -11.44 -6.01 -6.14
C ASP A 160 -9.90 -6.04 -6.38
N CYS A 161 -9.36 -4.92 -6.84
CA CYS A 161 -7.95 -4.73 -7.23
C CYS A 161 -7.52 -5.55 -8.46
N MET A 162 -8.45 -6.12 -9.22
CA MET A 162 -8.19 -6.81 -10.48
C MET A 162 -8.77 -6.04 -11.68
N PRO A 163 -8.10 -6.06 -12.85
CA PRO A 163 -8.68 -5.57 -14.09
C PRO A 163 -9.95 -6.35 -14.45
N THR A 164 -10.99 -5.64 -14.86
CA THR A 164 -12.27 -6.20 -15.29
C THR A 164 -12.59 -5.68 -16.68
N MET A 165 -12.71 -6.59 -17.63
CA MET A 165 -13.06 -6.30 -19.02
C MET A 165 -14.49 -5.74 -19.13
N PRO A 166 -14.85 -5.03 -20.22
CA PRO A 166 -16.23 -4.59 -20.45
C PRO A 166 -17.25 -5.72 -20.46
N THR A 167 -16.82 -6.94 -20.82
CA THR A 167 -17.62 -8.17 -20.77
C THR A 167 -17.97 -8.62 -19.35
N GLY A 168 -17.31 -8.07 -18.33
CA GLY A 168 -17.44 -8.47 -16.92
C GLY A 168 -16.40 -9.48 -16.46
N GLU A 169 -15.57 -10.01 -17.36
CA GLU A 169 -14.47 -10.93 -17.02
C GLU A 169 -13.43 -10.24 -16.14
N GLN A 170 -13.10 -10.83 -15.00
CA GLN A 170 -12.01 -10.38 -14.12
C GLN A 170 -10.73 -11.13 -14.46
N LEU A 171 -9.64 -10.37 -14.64
CA LEU A 171 -8.32 -10.91 -14.96
C LEU A 171 -7.50 -11.04 -13.68
N PRO A 172 -7.18 -12.27 -13.22
CA PRO A 172 -6.32 -12.45 -12.06
C PRO A 172 -4.89 -11.98 -12.38
N LEU A 173 -4.23 -11.38 -11.40
CA LEU A 173 -2.85 -10.90 -11.48
C LEU A 173 -2.10 -11.41 -10.25
N ALA A 174 -1.35 -12.50 -10.44
CA ALA A 174 -0.61 -13.15 -9.38
C ALA A 174 0.58 -12.31 -8.94
N GLU A 175 1.25 -11.65 -9.90
CA GLU A 175 2.39 -10.78 -9.65
C GLU A 175 2.17 -9.38 -10.20
N GLU A 176 2.91 -8.42 -9.63
CA GLU A 176 2.82 -7.02 -10.06
C GLU A 176 3.24 -6.84 -11.53
N THR A 177 4.20 -7.64 -12.01
CA THR A 177 4.67 -7.63 -13.40
C THR A 177 3.56 -7.99 -14.38
N ASP A 178 2.65 -8.90 -14.02
CA ASP A 178 1.50 -9.29 -14.85
C ASP A 178 0.63 -8.08 -15.20
N PHE A 179 0.54 -7.10 -14.29
CA PHE A 179 -0.20 -5.86 -14.53
C PHE A 179 0.46 -5.04 -15.65
N PHE A 180 1.79 -4.94 -15.66
CA PHE A 180 2.52 -4.18 -16.67
C PHE A 180 2.48 -4.87 -18.03
N ASP A 181 2.59 -6.19 -18.05
CA ASP A 181 2.49 -6.98 -19.28
C ASP A 181 1.10 -6.86 -19.91
N LEU A 182 0.02 -6.95 -19.10
CA LEU A 182 -1.36 -6.72 -19.55
C LEU A 182 -1.54 -5.33 -20.18
N LEU A 183 -0.76 -4.35 -19.73
CA LEU A 183 -0.80 -2.98 -20.25
C LEU A 183 0.15 -2.74 -21.40
N GLU A 184 0.85 -3.74 -21.93
CA GLU A 184 1.87 -3.53 -22.97
C GLU A 184 2.91 -2.49 -22.51
N MET A 185 3.39 -2.64 -21.28
CA MET A 185 4.40 -1.77 -20.67
C MET A 185 5.59 -2.59 -20.19
N ASP A 186 6.75 -1.94 -20.14
CA ASP A 186 7.84 -2.37 -19.28
C ASP A 186 7.52 -2.08 -17.80
N PHE A 187 8.16 -2.83 -16.90
CA PHE A 187 8.00 -2.63 -15.47
C PHE A 187 8.48 -1.24 -15.06
N VAL A 188 7.61 -0.46 -14.39
CA VAL A 188 7.97 0.86 -13.88
C VAL A 188 8.54 0.72 -12.46
N PRO A 189 9.83 1.08 -12.22
CA PRO A 189 10.42 1.06 -10.89
C PRO A 189 9.59 1.88 -9.89
N PRO A 190 9.34 1.38 -8.67
CA PRO A 190 8.53 2.08 -7.67
C PRO A 190 8.90 3.54 -7.42
N GLU A 191 10.20 3.85 -7.36
CA GLU A 191 10.78 5.18 -7.16
C GLU A 191 10.41 6.17 -8.29
N GLU A 192 10.12 5.68 -9.48
CA GLU A 192 9.72 6.51 -10.62
C GLU A 192 8.21 6.77 -10.68
N ARG A 193 7.40 6.09 -9.86
CA ARG A 193 5.92 6.19 -9.86
C ARG A 193 5.42 7.47 -9.20
N THR A 194 5.83 8.60 -9.76
CA THR A 194 5.59 9.96 -9.24
C THR A 194 4.33 10.60 -9.81
N GLY A 195 3.87 10.14 -10.98
CA GLY A 195 2.64 10.62 -11.61
C GLY A 195 2.34 9.93 -12.95
N ARG A 196 1.18 10.23 -13.52
CA ARG A 196 0.69 9.59 -14.76
C ARG A 196 1.58 9.81 -15.98
N ASN A 197 2.37 10.89 -15.99
CA ASN A 197 3.20 11.24 -17.14
C ASN A 197 4.39 10.29 -17.33
N VAL A 198 4.79 9.56 -16.28
CA VAL A 198 5.92 8.61 -16.35
C VAL A 198 5.58 7.41 -17.24
N ILE A 199 4.30 7.01 -17.27
CA ILE A 199 3.80 5.86 -18.04
C ILE A 199 4.26 5.89 -19.50
N LYS A 200 4.28 7.07 -20.15
CA LYS A 200 4.63 7.20 -21.57
C LYS A 200 6.06 6.76 -21.91
N HIS A 201 6.95 6.71 -20.92
CA HIS A 201 8.35 6.31 -21.10
C HIS A 201 8.53 4.79 -21.08
N TYR A 202 7.50 4.06 -20.68
CA TYR A 202 7.51 2.61 -20.47
C TYR A 202 6.53 1.87 -21.36
N VAL A 203 5.84 2.56 -22.27
CA VAL A 203 4.94 1.93 -23.24
C VAL A 203 5.76 1.28 -24.35
N LYS A 204 5.42 0.02 -24.68
CA LYS A 204 5.98 -0.72 -25.82
C LYS A 204 5.39 -0.27 -27.15
#